data_AF-A0A7Y7CGU7-F1
#
_entry.id   AF-A0A7Y7CGU7-F1
#
_cell.length_a   1.000
_cell.length_b   1.000
_cell.length_c   1.000
_cell.angle_alpha   90.00
_cell.angle_beta   90.00
_cell.angle_gamma   90.00
#
_symmetry.space_group_name_H-M   'P 1'
#
loop_
_entity.id
_entity.type
_entity.pdbx_description
1 polymer ?
#
loop_
_entity_poly.entity_id
_entity_poly.type
_entity_poly.pdbx_seq_one_letter_code
_entity_poly.pdbx_strand_id
1 'polypeptide(L)'
;EYLVKENAQVFITDINQDRLASISKETGAKVVGMDEIYDLDVDIYAPCAMGATINDDTISRLKAQVIAGAANNQLKDENRHGHMLIDRGVVYAPDFVINAGGIINISSELKGAYNKQQAYNWTEKIYDTTLNIFRVSEEEGVPTQQAAMKIAEKRIADVGNVKLSI
;
A
#
# COMPACT_ATOMS: atom_id res chain seq x y z
N GLU A 1 1.75 15.43 3.76
CA GLU A 1 1.76 15.95 5.14
C GLU A 1 2.36 15.00 6.17
N TYR A 2 1.77 13.84 6.46
CA TYR A 2 2.28 12.92 7.50
C TYR A 2 3.77 12.60 7.34
N LEU A 3 4.21 12.19 6.15
CA LEU A 3 5.61 11.89 5.86
C LEU A 3 6.55 13.08 6.13
N VAL A 4 6.14 14.28 5.71
CA VAL A 4 6.94 15.50 5.91
C VAL A 4 7.01 15.89 7.39
N LYS A 5 5.91 15.74 8.15
CA LYS A 5 5.89 15.99 9.60
C LYS A 5 6.82 15.05 10.36
N GLU A 6 7.00 13.84 9.85
CA GLU A 6 7.98 12.85 10.35
C GLU A 6 9.40 13.05 9.76
N ASN A 7 9.66 14.20 9.12
CA ASN A 7 10.95 14.58 8.53
C ASN A 7 11.44 13.71 7.37
N ALA A 8 10.54 12.99 6.68
CA ALA A 8 10.89 12.30 5.46
C ALA A 8 11.20 13.28 4.32
N GLN A 9 12.19 12.96 3.48
CA GLN A 9 12.38 13.63 2.20
C GLN A 9 11.38 13.07 1.19
N VAL A 10 10.51 13.94 0.67
CA VAL A 10 9.41 13.51 -0.22
C VAL A 10 9.63 14.06 -1.62
N PHE A 11 9.55 13.17 -2.61
CA PHE A 11 9.52 13.49 -4.03
C PHE A 11 8.10 13.23 -4.56
N ILE A 12 7.58 14.16 -5.36
CA ILE A 12 6.20 14.11 -5.87
C ILE A 12 6.15 14.36 -7.37
N THR A 13 5.20 13.72 -8.03
CA THR A 13 4.86 13.95 -9.44
C THR A 13 3.36 13.75 -9.64
N ASP A 14 2.79 14.47 -10.60
CA ASP A 14 1.36 14.47 -10.95
C ASP A 14 1.19 15.13 -12.34
N ILE A 15 0.09 14.82 -13.02
CA ILE A 15 -0.28 15.48 -14.28
C ILE A 15 -0.68 16.95 -14.05
N ASN A 16 -1.19 17.28 -12.85
CA ASN A 16 -1.65 18.60 -12.47
C ASN A 16 -0.51 19.44 -11.86
N GLN A 17 0.07 20.31 -12.70
CA GLN A 17 1.21 21.16 -12.33
C GLN A 17 0.86 22.20 -11.24
N ASP A 18 -0.35 22.75 -11.26
CA ASP A 18 -0.78 23.73 -10.25
C ASP A 18 -0.86 23.10 -8.86
N ARG A 19 -1.38 21.86 -8.79
CA ARG A 19 -1.45 21.11 -7.53
C ARG A 19 -0.06 20.73 -7.02
N LEU A 20 0.85 20.32 -7.90
CA LEU A 20 2.25 20.05 -7.54
C LEU A 20 2.93 21.29 -6.95
N ALA A 21 2.79 22.44 -7.62
CA ALA A 21 3.38 23.69 -7.15
C ALA A 21 2.83 24.10 -5.78
N SER A 22 1.52 23.95 -5.56
CA SER A 22 0.90 24.21 -4.27
C SER A 22 1.43 23.30 -3.16
N ILE A 23 1.44 21.99 -3.37
CA ILE A 23 1.89 21.01 -2.38
C ILE A 23 3.39 21.18 -2.09
N SER A 24 4.21 21.39 -3.12
CA SER A 24 5.65 21.63 -2.97
C SER A 24 5.91 22.87 -2.12
N LYS A 25 5.19 23.98 -2.37
CA LYS A 25 5.31 25.21 -1.58
C LYS A 25 4.89 25.03 -0.12
N GLU A 26 3.81 24.29 0.13
CA GLU A 26 3.27 24.07 1.47
C GLU A 26 4.10 23.09 2.30
N THR A 27 4.63 22.05 1.67
CA THR A 27 5.25 20.91 2.37
C THR A 27 6.77 20.82 2.20
N GLY A 28 7.36 21.56 1.25
CA GLY A 28 8.76 21.42 0.89
C GLY A 28 9.09 20.17 0.08
N ALA A 29 8.09 19.39 -0.35
CA ALA A 29 8.29 18.23 -1.22
C ALA A 29 8.91 18.65 -2.56
N LYS A 30 9.82 17.82 -3.09
CA LYS A 30 10.54 18.05 -4.33
C LYS A 30 9.73 17.54 -5.52
N VAL A 31 9.46 18.40 -6.50
CA VAL A 31 8.77 18.00 -7.73
C VAL A 31 9.76 17.33 -8.68
N VAL A 32 9.36 16.19 -9.25
CA VAL A 32 10.14 15.43 -10.24
C VAL A 32 9.29 15.08 -11.47
N GLY A 33 9.96 14.69 -12.56
CA GLY A 33 9.28 14.24 -13.78
C GLY A 33 8.46 12.96 -13.57
N MET A 34 7.39 12.79 -14.36
CA MET A 34 6.51 11.61 -14.27
C MET A 34 7.23 10.30 -14.57
N ASP A 35 8.25 10.33 -15.44
CA ASP A 35 9.06 9.16 -15.75
C ASP A 35 10.29 9.04 -14.82
N GLU A 36 10.86 10.18 -14.43
CA GLU A 36 11.99 10.26 -13.49
C GLU A 36 11.69 9.61 -12.13
N ILE A 37 10.42 9.63 -11.69
CA ILE A 37 9.98 9.07 -10.40
C ILE A 37 10.42 7.61 -10.19
N TYR A 38 10.57 6.84 -11.27
CA TYR A 38 10.92 5.42 -11.21
C TYR A 38 12.42 5.17 -11.00
N ASP A 39 13.28 6.14 -11.31
CA ASP A 39 14.75 6.00 -11.26
C ASP A 39 15.38 6.66 -10.03
N LEU A 40 14.56 7.29 -9.18
CA LEU A 40 15.01 7.99 -7.99
C LEU A 40 15.67 7.02 -7.00
N ASP A 41 16.72 7.52 -6.35
CA ASP A 41 17.38 6.84 -5.24
C ASP A 41 16.63 7.15 -3.94
N VAL A 42 15.61 6.33 -3.65
CA VAL A 42 14.69 6.50 -2.52
C VAL A 42 14.49 5.16 -1.83
N ASP A 43 14.15 5.18 -0.54
CA ASP A 43 13.89 3.96 0.22
C ASP A 43 12.52 3.34 -0.10
N ILE A 44 11.51 4.20 -0.36
CA ILE A 44 10.10 3.82 -0.53
C ILE A 44 9.53 4.41 -1.81
N TYR A 45 8.92 3.57 -2.64
CA TYR A 45 8.06 3.98 -3.75
C TYR A 45 6.58 3.88 -3.36
N ALA A 46 5.83 4.98 -3.49
CA ALA A 46 4.43 5.08 -3.06
C ALA A 46 3.49 5.43 -4.24
N PRO A 47 3.05 4.43 -5.05
CA PRO A 47 2.12 4.68 -6.16
C PRO A 47 0.73 5.05 -5.63
N CYS A 48 0.26 6.27 -5.91
CA CYS A 48 -1.00 6.81 -5.38
C CYS A 48 -1.98 7.31 -6.46
N ALA A 49 -1.64 7.17 -7.75
CA ALA A 49 -2.42 7.74 -8.85
C ALA A 49 -3.14 6.66 -9.68
N MET A 50 -2.38 5.88 -10.46
CA MET A 50 -2.91 4.83 -11.34
C MET A 50 -2.40 3.46 -10.93
N GLY A 51 -3.17 2.42 -11.29
CA GLY A 51 -2.72 1.03 -11.20
C GLY A 51 -1.69 0.69 -12.28
N ALA A 52 -1.21 -0.54 -12.23
CA ALA A 52 -0.29 -1.16 -13.18
C ALA A 52 1.06 -0.45 -13.34
N THR A 53 1.43 0.43 -12.40
CA THR A 53 2.73 1.13 -12.41
C THR A 53 3.88 0.22 -11.98
N ILE A 54 3.59 -0.94 -11.39
CA ILE A 54 4.57 -1.98 -11.09
C ILE A 54 4.46 -3.07 -12.17
N ASN A 55 5.41 -3.05 -13.09
CA ASN A 55 5.40 -3.87 -14.29
C ASN A 55 6.82 -4.15 -14.81
N ASP A 56 6.90 -4.88 -15.94
CA ASP A 56 8.15 -5.21 -16.64
C ASP A 56 9.10 -4.04 -16.87
N ASP A 57 8.54 -2.87 -17.20
CA ASP A 57 9.31 -1.70 -17.60
C ASP A 57 9.80 -0.90 -16.38
N THR A 58 9.06 -0.96 -15.26
CA THR A 58 9.32 -0.14 -14.06
C THR A 58 10.04 -0.88 -12.94
N ILE A 59 9.78 -2.18 -12.76
CA ILE A 59 10.38 -2.98 -11.67
C ILE A 59 11.91 -2.92 -11.75
N SER A 60 12.48 -2.95 -12.96
CA SER A 60 13.93 -2.91 -13.15
C SER A 60 14.56 -1.57 -12.75
N ARG A 61 13.81 -0.48 -12.92
CA ARG A 61 14.21 0.91 -12.67
C ARG A 61 14.15 1.29 -11.19
N LEU A 62 13.16 0.76 -10.48
CA LEU A 62 12.95 1.04 -9.06
C LEU A 62 14.17 0.63 -8.21
N LYS A 63 14.71 1.61 -7.49
CA LYS A 63 15.76 1.44 -6.47
C LYS A 63 15.20 1.24 -5.05
N ALA A 64 13.92 1.55 -4.86
CA ALA A 64 13.24 1.43 -3.58
C ALA A 64 13.25 -0.01 -3.05
N GLN A 65 13.45 -0.15 -1.74
CA GLN A 65 13.38 -1.43 -1.04
C GLN A 65 11.95 -1.75 -0.58
N VAL A 66 11.08 -0.73 -0.52
CA VAL A 66 9.67 -0.88 -0.14
C VAL A 66 8.76 -0.25 -1.17
N ILE A 67 7.67 -0.94 -1.49
CA ILE A 67 6.56 -0.39 -2.27
C ILE A 67 5.30 -0.37 -1.41
N ALA A 68 4.79 0.82 -1.13
CA ALA A 68 3.59 1.03 -0.31
C ALA A 68 2.86 2.31 -0.74
N GLY A 69 1.81 2.16 -1.55
CA GLY A 69 1.03 3.27 -2.09
C GLY A 69 -0.48 3.07 -1.99
N ALA A 70 -1.25 4.13 -2.23
CA ALA A 70 -2.70 4.11 -2.11
C ALA A 70 -3.45 3.68 -3.39
N ALA A 71 -2.76 3.58 -4.54
CA ALA A 71 -3.39 3.21 -5.80
C ALA A 71 -3.97 1.79 -5.75
N ASN A 72 -5.02 1.53 -6.53
CA ASN A 72 -5.57 0.19 -6.71
C ASN A 72 -4.92 -0.50 -7.91
N ASN A 73 -4.85 -1.84 -7.87
CA ASN A 73 -4.32 -2.70 -8.94
C ASN A 73 -2.87 -2.33 -9.29
N GLN A 74 -1.99 -2.17 -8.30
CA GLN A 74 -0.65 -1.62 -8.51
C GLN A 74 0.25 -2.54 -9.34
N LEU A 75 0.18 -3.85 -9.10
CA LEU A 75 0.83 -4.84 -9.96
C LEU A 75 0.04 -5.00 -11.26
N LYS A 76 0.72 -4.86 -12.40
CA LYS A 76 0.09 -5.09 -13.71
C LYS A 76 -0.25 -6.56 -13.97
N ASP A 77 0.54 -7.49 -13.43
CA ASP A 77 0.32 -8.94 -13.46
C ASP A 77 0.67 -9.48 -12.07
N GLU A 78 -0.35 -9.85 -11.30
CA GLU A 78 -0.21 -10.32 -9.91
C GLU A 78 0.51 -11.68 -9.81
N ASN A 79 0.40 -12.53 -10.83
CA ASN A 79 1.05 -13.84 -10.82
C ASN A 79 2.55 -13.73 -11.08
N ARG A 80 2.98 -12.68 -11.75
CA ARG A 80 4.36 -12.53 -12.21
C ARG A 80 5.13 -11.45 -11.45
N HIS A 81 4.56 -10.25 -11.34
CA HIS A 81 5.28 -9.11 -10.78
C HIS A 81 5.51 -9.25 -9.28
N GLY A 82 4.62 -9.93 -8.54
CA GLY A 82 4.84 -10.23 -7.13
C GLY A 82 6.08 -11.10 -6.89
N HIS A 83 6.31 -12.09 -7.75
CA HIS A 83 7.51 -12.93 -7.70
C HIS A 83 8.76 -12.15 -8.09
N MET A 84 8.69 -11.31 -9.11
CA MET A 84 9.81 -10.44 -9.50
C MET A 84 10.26 -9.50 -8.37
N LEU A 85 9.34 -9.04 -7.53
CA LEU A 85 9.68 -8.22 -6.36
C LEU A 85 10.40 -9.05 -5.29
N ILE A 86 9.97 -10.29 -5.03
CA ILE A 86 10.69 -11.22 -4.15
C ILE A 86 12.11 -11.47 -4.65
N ASP A 87 12.27 -11.77 -5.94
CA ASP A 87 13.59 -12.06 -6.54
C ASP A 87 14.55 -10.87 -6.39
N ARG A 88 14.02 -9.64 -6.33
CA ARG A 88 14.79 -8.41 -6.11
C ARG A 88 14.96 -8.04 -4.63
N GLY A 89 14.35 -8.78 -3.70
CA GLY A 89 14.33 -8.43 -2.28
C GLY A 89 13.56 -7.15 -1.97
N VAL A 90 12.57 -6.79 -2.81
CA VAL A 90 11.72 -5.61 -2.61
C VAL A 90 10.47 -6.01 -1.82
N VAL A 91 10.23 -5.34 -0.70
CA VAL A 91 9.04 -5.57 0.13
C VAL A 91 7.86 -4.83 -0.48
N TYR A 92 6.81 -5.56 -0.82
CA TYR A 92 5.58 -4.99 -1.36
C TYR A 92 4.44 -5.10 -0.36
N ALA A 93 3.86 -3.97 0.04
CA ALA A 93 2.65 -3.93 0.84
C ALA A 93 1.41 -4.04 -0.08
N PRO A 94 0.59 -5.11 0.03
CA PRO A 94 -0.53 -5.32 -0.89
C PRO A 94 -1.50 -4.14 -0.91
N ASP A 95 -1.82 -3.65 -2.10
CA ASP A 95 -2.60 -2.44 -2.30
C ASP A 95 -3.96 -2.46 -1.60
N PHE A 96 -4.74 -3.53 -1.77
CA PHE A 96 -6.05 -3.72 -1.15
C PHE A 96 -6.02 -3.83 0.38
N VAL A 97 -4.84 -4.03 0.98
CA VAL A 97 -4.66 -4.01 2.44
C VAL A 97 -4.33 -2.61 2.91
N ILE A 98 -3.33 -1.97 2.31
CA ILE A 98 -2.85 -0.66 2.78
C ILE A 98 -3.81 0.48 2.46
N ASN A 99 -4.61 0.36 1.40
CA ASN A 99 -5.62 1.36 1.05
C ASN A 99 -7.00 1.10 1.69
N ALA A 100 -7.13 0.06 2.53
CA ALA A 100 -8.40 -0.36 3.14
C ALA A 100 -9.03 0.67 4.08
N GLY A 101 -8.30 1.73 4.47
CA GLY A 101 -8.78 2.79 5.35
C GLY A 101 -10.09 3.43 4.90
N GLY A 102 -10.31 3.55 3.58
CA GLY A 102 -11.58 4.07 3.04
C GLY A 102 -12.79 3.18 3.40
N ILE A 103 -12.65 1.86 3.24
CA ILE A 103 -13.71 0.90 3.59
C ILE A 103 -13.91 0.82 5.10
N ILE A 104 -12.83 0.87 5.88
CA ILE A 104 -12.88 0.89 7.34
C ILE A 104 -13.64 2.13 7.84
N ASN A 105 -13.37 3.30 7.26
CA ASN A 105 -14.04 4.54 7.63
C ASN A 105 -15.56 4.45 7.41
N ILE A 106 -15.99 4.00 6.22
CA ILE A 106 -17.42 3.83 5.90
C ILE A 106 -18.06 2.76 6.80
N SER A 107 -17.33 1.69 7.13
CA SER A 107 -17.82 0.61 8.01
C SER A 107 -18.13 1.10 9.43
N SER A 108 -17.48 2.18 9.90
CA SER A 108 -17.78 2.78 11.20
C SER A 108 -19.18 3.41 11.26
N GLU A 109 -19.75 3.80 10.11
CA GLU A 109 -21.08 4.40 10.01
C GLU A 109 -22.21 3.36 10.15
N LEU A 110 -21.93 2.09 9.86
CA LEU A 110 -22.92 1.01 9.88
C LEU A 110 -23.52 0.75 11.27
N LYS A 111 -22.93 1.30 12.34
CA LYS A 111 -23.43 1.21 13.72
C LYS A 111 -24.38 2.34 14.12
N GLY A 112 -24.83 3.15 13.17
CA GLY A 112 -25.93 4.11 13.33
C GLY A 112 -25.48 5.56 13.57
N ALA A 113 -24.23 5.80 13.97
CA ALA A 113 -23.63 7.14 13.98
C ALA A 113 -22.14 7.04 13.66
N TYR A 114 -21.64 7.93 12.81
CA TYR A 114 -20.22 8.00 12.49
C TYR A 114 -19.38 8.26 13.74
N ASN A 115 -18.38 7.42 13.96
CA ASN A 115 -17.42 7.59 15.03
C ASN A 115 -16.00 7.70 14.45
N LYS A 116 -15.54 8.95 14.32
CA LYS A 116 -14.21 9.27 13.80
C LYS A 116 -13.09 8.55 14.57
N GLN A 117 -13.12 8.58 15.91
CA GLN A 117 -12.06 7.96 16.70
C GLN A 117 -12.00 6.45 16.46
N GLN A 118 -13.16 5.81 16.36
CA GLN A 118 -13.23 4.38 16.06
C GLN A 118 -12.70 4.06 14.65
N ALA A 119 -13.04 4.86 13.64
CA ALA A 119 -12.50 4.71 12.29
C ALA A 119 -10.98 4.80 12.26
N TYR A 120 -10.39 5.76 13.00
CA TYR A 120 -8.93 5.89 13.12
C TYR A 120 -8.31 4.68 13.83
N ASN A 121 -8.83 4.30 15.00
CA ASN A 121 -8.33 3.14 15.77
C ASN A 121 -8.40 1.83 14.97
N TRP A 122 -9.40 1.66 14.10
CA TRP A 122 -9.49 0.49 13.22
C TRP A 122 -8.54 0.59 12.03
N THR A 123 -8.36 1.79 11.47
CA THR A 123 -7.41 2.03 10.37
C THR A 123 -5.98 1.76 10.81
N GLU A 124 -5.61 2.08 12.05
CA GLU A 124 -4.28 1.77 12.60
C GLU A 124 -3.96 0.27 12.58
N LYS A 125 -4.95 -0.62 12.63
CA LYS A 125 -4.76 -2.08 12.55
C LYS A 125 -4.28 -2.57 11.17
N ILE A 126 -4.29 -1.71 10.15
CA ILE A 126 -3.61 -1.99 8.88
C ILE A 126 -2.13 -2.28 9.12
N TYR A 127 -1.50 -1.62 10.09
CA TYR A 127 -0.11 -1.86 10.47
C TYR A 127 0.13 -3.33 10.87
N ASP A 128 -0.59 -3.81 11.88
CA ASP A 128 -0.43 -5.19 12.37
C ASP A 128 -0.79 -6.23 11.31
N THR A 129 -1.83 -5.95 10.51
CA THR A 129 -2.25 -6.82 9.41
C THR A 129 -1.15 -6.95 8.37
N THR A 130 -0.53 -5.82 8.00
CA THR A 130 0.55 -5.77 7.01
C THR A 130 1.79 -6.49 7.53
N LEU A 131 2.18 -6.30 8.80
CA LEU A 131 3.29 -7.05 9.40
C LEU A 131 3.05 -8.56 9.40
N ASN A 132 1.83 -9.00 9.72
CA ASN A 132 1.49 -10.42 9.67
C ASN A 132 1.59 -10.98 8.24
N ILE A 133 1.19 -10.20 7.22
CA ILE A 133 1.32 -10.57 5.82
C ILE A 133 2.80 -10.74 5.44
N PHE A 134 3.67 -9.81 5.84
CA PHE A 134 5.10 -9.91 5.57
C PHE A 134 5.71 -11.16 6.21
N ARG A 135 5.37 -11.43 7.47
CA ARG A 135 5.81 -12.63 8.17
C ARG A 135 5.39 -13.91 7.43
N VAL A 136 4.11 -14.03 7.05
CA VAL A 136 3.60 -15.21 6.31
C VAL A 136 4.25 -15.32 4.92
N SER A 137 4.45 -14.20 4.23
CA SER A 137 5.12 -14.15 2.93
C SER A 137 6.57 -14.67 3.04
N GLU A 138 7.30 -14.24 4.06
CA GLU A 138 8.68 -14.68 4.33
C GLU A 138 8.75 -16.16 4.75
N GLU A 139 7.90 -16.60 5.68
CA GLU A 139 7.86 -17.98 6.18
C GLU A 139 7.52 -19.00 5.08
N GLU A 140 6.61 -18.63 4.17
CA GLU A 140 6.13 -19.53 3.12
C GLU A 140 6.80 -19.31 1.75
N GLY A 141 7.63 -18.27 1.61
CA GLY A 141 8.31 -17.94 0.35
C GLY A 141 7.36 -17.57 -0.79
N VAL A 142 6.23 -16.91 -0.47
CA VAL A 142 5.20 -16.52 -1.46
C VAL A 142 5.02 -15.01 -1.54
N PRO A 143 4.58 -14.44 -2.68
CA PRO A 143 4.27 -13.02 -2.79
C PRO A 143 3.29 -12.53 -1.72
N THR A 144 3.47 -11.29 -1.26
CA THR A 144 2.66 -10.71 -0.18
C THR A 144 1.17 -10.64 -0.52
N GLN A 145 0.79 -10.49 -1.78
CA GLN A 145 -0.60 -10.59 -2.22
C GLN A 145 -1.18 -11.99 -1.96
N GLN A 146 -0.43 -13.04 -2.26
CA GLN A 146 -0.85 -14.43 -2.01
C GLN A 146 -0.93 -14.71 -0.51
N ALA A 147 0.05 -14.24 0.28
CA ALA A 147 0.00 -14.33 1.74
C ALA A 147 -1.23 -13.60 2.32
N ALA A 148 -1.56 -12.41 1.81
CA ALA A 148 -2.75 -11.67 2.21
C ALA A 148 -4.05 -12.42 1.88
N MET A 149 -4.15 -13.03 0.70
CA MET A 149 -5.31 -13.86 0.34
C MET A 149 -5.46 -15.07 1.25
N LYS A 150 -4.36 -15.79 1.53
CA LYS A 150 -4.37 -16.92 2.48
C LYS A 150 -4.85 -16.50 3.87
N ILE A 151 -4.37 -15.38 4.39
CA ILE A 151 -4.79 -14.84 5.69
C ILE A 151 -6.29 -14.50 5.67
N ALA A 152 -6.77 -13.86 4.60
CA ALA A 152 -8.17 -13.50 4.45
C ALA A 152 -9.10 -14.73 4.38
N GLU A 153 -8.77 -15.71 3.55
CA GLU A 153 -9.50 -16.97 3.40
C GLU A 153 -9.56 -17.75 4.71
N LYS A 154 -8.41 -17.88 5.40
CA LYS A 154 -8.34 -18.52 6.71
C LYS A 154 -9.25 -17.83 7.72
N ARG A 155 -9.22 -16.49 7.77
CA ARG A 155 -10.06 -15.73 8.69
C ARG A 155 -11.56 -15.93 8.42
N ILE A 156 -11.96 -16.00 7.14
CA ILE A 156 -13.35 -16.28 6.77
C ILE A 156 -13.76 -17.68 7.24
N ALA A 157 -12.92 -18.69 7.00
CA ALA A 157 -13.18 -20.07 7.43
C ALA A 157 -13.28 -20.19 8.97
N ASP A 158 -12.34 -19.60 9.70
CA ASP A 158 -12.31 -19.63 11.17
C ASP A 158 -13.58 -19.01 11.76
N VAL A 159 -14.01 -17.85 11.26
CA VAL A 159 -15.24 -17.17 11.71
C VAL A 159 -16.49 -17.96 11.33
N GLY A 160 -16.50 -18.59 10.15
CA GLY A 160 -17.59 -19.47 9.72
C GLY A 160 -17.81 -20.64 10.67
N ASN A 161 -16.73 -21.30 11.09
CA ASN A 161 -16.78 -22.43 12.03
C ASN A 161 -17.32 -22.03 13.42
N VAL A 162 -16.95 -20.84 13.91
CA VAL A 162 -17.48 -20.33 15.19
C VAL A 162 -18.98 -20.10 15.11
N LYS A 163 -19.48 -19.51 14.01
CA LYS A 163 -20.92 -19.24 13.84
C LYS A 163 -21.79 -20.50 13.67
N LEU A 164 -21.22 -21.60 13.17
CA LEU A 164 -21.91 -22.88 13.04
C LEU A 164 -21.96 -23.68 14.36
N SER A 165 -21.12 -23.32 15.32
CA SER A 165 -21.00 -24.01 16.63
C SER A 165 -21.88 -23.39 17.72
N ILE A 166 -22.74 -22.42 17.37
CA ILE A 166 -23.69 -21.71 18.23
C ILE A 166 -25.10 -21.99 17.70
#